data_AF-A0A2V6KV40-F1
#
_entry.id   AF-A0A2V6KV40-F1
#
_cell.length_a   1.000
_cell.length_b   1.000
_cell.length_c   1.000
_cell.angle_alpha   90.00
_cell.angle_beta   90.00
_cell.angle_gamma   90.00
#
_symmetry.space_group_name_H-M   'P 1'
#
loop_
_entity.id
_entity.type
_entity.pdbx_description
1 polymer ?
#
loop_
_entity_poly.entity_id
_entity_poly.type
_entity_poly.pdbx_seq_one_letter_code
_entity_poly.pdbx_strand_id
1 'polypeptide(L)'
;MKNSIMLGYNHGGLANTFGAASRGEMLCRLQGGSFRKAAFSLLEVVIALGVITVGIVGVLAVFPTALQTGHSAQDETRAAHIAQSVFGSLVAQAPSQFSNVQIRLSDGVTLSPSIDLRTTLSPAVTLYADNDGKLTNSAATATYAITIYTNNAVPGFTDPASANAVTVRVAWPANAPAANQTFRDYVRIVSKY
;
A
#
# COMPACT_ATOMS: atom_id res chain seq x y z
N MET A 1 -50.62 -22.74 27.53
CA MET A 1 -51.96 -22.46 28.09
C MET A 1 -51.81 -21.80 29.45
N LYS A 2 -52.03 -20.49 29.54
CA LYS A 2 -52.43 -19.78 30.77
C LYS A 2 -52.95 -18.41 30.35
N ASN A 3 -54.27 -18.35 30.22
CA ASN A 3 -55.05 -17.11 30.23
C ASN A 3 -54.93 -16.48 31.62
N SER A 4 -54.82 -15.16 31.71
CA SER A 4 -55.43 -14.43 32.82
C SER A 4 -55.70 -12.98 32.41
N ILE A 5 -56.99 -12.70 32.29
CA ILE A 5 -57.64 -11.39 32.19
C ILE A 5 -57.85 -10.87 33.62
N MET A 6 -57.68 -9.57 33.86
CA MET A 6 -58.26 -8.78 34.96
C MET A 6 -58.04 -7.30 34.58
N LEU A 7 -59.09 -6.58 34.13
CA LEU A 7 -59.95 -5.70 34.94
C LEU A 7 -59.09 -4.70 35.73
N GLY A 8 -59.02 -3.42 35.38
CA GLY A 8 -60.10 -2.47 35.10
C GLY A 8 -60.19 -1.51 36.29
N TYR A 9 -60.26 -0.20 36.07
CA TYR A 9 -61.06 0.69 36.92
C TYR A 9 -61.34 2.02 36.21
N ASN A 10 -62.62 2.35 36.26
CA ASN A 10 -63.32 3.49 35.71
C ASN A 10 -63.70 4.41 36.90
N HIS A 11 -63.57 5.72 36.74
CA HIS A 11 -64.35 6.74 37.44
C HIS A 11 -64.36 7.96 36.50
N GLY A 12 -65.47 8.51 36.01
CA GLY A 12 -66.83 8.56 36.56
C GLY A 12 -67.11 9.99 37.01
N GLY A 13 -68.14 10.63 36.45
CA GLY A 13 -68.65 11.94 36.91
C GLY A 13 -68.90 12.93 35.77
N LEU A 14 -69.98 12.79 35.00
CA LEU A 14 -71.33 13.34 35.26
C LEU A 14 -71.42 14.87 35.16
N ALA A 15 -72.10 15.38 34.13
CA ALA A 15 -73.37 16.11 34.30
C ALA A 15 -73.89 16.65 32.95
N ASN A 16 -75.20 16.45 32.76
CA ASN A 16 -76.08 16.95 31.71
C ASN A 16 -76.01 18.51 31.62
N THR A 17 -76.49 19.21 30.58
CA THR A 17 -77.92 19.38 30.26
C THR A 17 -78.07 20.31 29.02
N PHE A 18 -79.05 19.97 28.19
CA PHE A 18 -79.73 20.69 27.10
C PHE A 18 -79.54 22.22 26.93
N GLY A 19 -79.46 22.66 25.67
CA GLY A 19 -79.73 24.04 25.26
C GLY A 19 -79.67 24.21 23.74
N ALA A 20 -80.80 24.59 23.14
CA ALA A 20 -81.05 24.59 21.70
C ALA A 20 -80.39 25.75 20.91
N ALA A 21 -80.11 25.46 19.65
CA ALA A 21 -80.03 26.30 18.44
C ALA A 21 -79.90 27.83 18.58
N SER A 22 -78.93 28.42 17.84
CA SER A 22 -79.19 29.43 16.80
C SER A 22 -77.93 30.18 16.35
N ARG A 23 -77.65 30.09 15.04
CA ARG A 23 -77.11 31.11 14.11
C ARG A 23 -75.75 31.78 14.36
N GLY A 24 -75.03 31.91 13.24
CA GLY A 24 -73.94 32.87 13.02
C GLY A 24 -72.63 32.15 12.83
N GLU A 25 -72.23 31.85 11.60
CA GLU A 25 -71.34 32.73 10.83
C GLU A 25 -69.89 32.70 11.35
N MET A 26 -68.97 32.34 10.45
CA MET A 26 -67.51 32.58 10.52
C MET A 26 -66.75 31.78 11.60
N LEU A 27 -65.79 30.89 11.32
CA LEU A 27 -64.67 31.04 10.40
C LEU A 27 -64.13 29.65 10.01
N CYS A 28 -64.22 29.32 8.73
CA CYS A 28 -63.34 28.33 8.12
C CYS A 28 -61.94 28.95 7.99
N ARG A 29 -60.95 28.46 8.77
CA ARG A 29 -59.47 28.59 8.60
C ARG A 29 -58.83 28.19 9.92
N LEU A 30 -57.86 27.29 10.08
CA LEU A 30 -56.83 26.62 9.28
C LEU A 30 -56.74 25.20 9.87
N GLN A 31 -56.28 24.13 9.23
CA GLN A 31 -54.96 24.01 8.63
C GLN A 31 -54.93 22.61 8.01
N GLY A 32 -55.46 22.49 6.79
CA GLY A 32 -55.16 21.34 5.95
C GLY A 32 -53.69 21.42 5.58
N GLY A 33 -52.84 20.69 6.31
CA GLY A 33 -51.44 20.50 5.97
C GLY A 33 -51.34 19.85 4.61
N SER A 34 -51.33 20.67 3.56
CA SER A 34 -51.08 20.23 2.20
C SER A 34 -49.64 19.71 2.18
N PHE A 35 -49.48 18.39 2.19
CA PHE A 35 -48.24 17.75 1.76
C PHE A 35 -48.04 18.16 0.31
N ARG A 36 -47.35 19.29 0.10
CA ARG A 36 -46.85 19.65 -1.21
C ARG A 36 -45.89 18.52 -1.56
N LYS A 37 -46.30 17.66 -2.48
CA LYS A 37 -45.37 16.76 -3.17
C LYS A 37 -44.35 17.68 -3.85
N ALA A 38 -43.21 17.86 -3.21
CA ALA A 38 -42.10 18.62 -3.76
C ALA A 38 -41.58 17.81 -4.95
N ALA A 39 -42.05 18.16 -6.14
CA ALA A 39 -41.47 17.66 -7.38
C ALA A 39 -40.13 18.37 -7.56
N PHE A 40 -39.06 17.60 -7.79
CA PHE A 40 -37.74 18.13 -8.10
C PHE A 40 -37.79 18.97 -9.37
N SER A 41 -37.12 20.13 -9.35
CA SER A 41 -37.01 20.96 -10.55
C SER A 41 -36.09 20.29 -11.56
N LEU A 42 -36.43 20.36 -12.85
CA LEU A 42 -35.57 19.88 -13.94
C LEU A 42 -34.18 20.52 -13.87
N LEU A 43 -34.11 21.81 -13.52
CA LEU A 43 -32.86 22.55 -13.35
C LEU A 43 -32.00 21.94 -12.23
N GLU A 44 -32.61 21.56 -11.11
CA GLU A 44 -31.90 20.98 -9.97
C GLU A 44 -31.24 19.65 -10.33
N VAL A 45 -31.98 18.79 -11.05
CA VAL A 45 -31.45 17.51 -11.54
C VAL A 45 -30.32 17.71 -12.55
N VAL A 46 -30.44 18.68 -13.46
CA VAL A 46 -29.39 18.97 -14.45
C VAL A 46 -28.12 19.52 -13.78
N ILE A 47 -28.25 20.43 -12.80
CA ILE A 47 -27.11 20.93 -12.03
C ILE A 47 -26.46 19.79 -11.24
N ALA A 48 -27.26 18.95 -10.59
CA ALA A 48 -26.75 17.79 -9.86
C ALA A 48 -25.97 16.83 -10.78
N LEU A 49 -26.50 16.53 -11.96
CA LEU A 49 -25.80 15.71 -12.95
C LEU A 49 -24.50 16.37 -13.41
N GLY A 50 -24.51 17.68 -13.66
CA GLY A 50 -23.31 18.45 -14.00
C GLY A 50 -22.22 18.33 -12.94
N VAL A 51 -22.56 18.56 -11.67
CA VAL A 51 -21.59 18.44 -10.56
C VAL A 51 -21.06 17.01 -10.43
N ILE A 52 -21.92 15.99 -10.54
CA ILE A 52 -21.50 14.57 -10.48
C ILE A 52 -20.51 14.24 -11.61
N THR A 53 -20.79 14.71 -12.84
CA THR A 53 -19.90 14.43 -13.99
C THR A 53 -18.51 15.03 -13.79
N VAL A 54 -18.41 16.27 -13.30
CA VAL A 54 -17.12 16.90 -12.97
C VAL A 54 -16.38 16.11 -11.88
N GLY A 55 -17.11 15.65 -10.86
CA GLY A 55 -16.53 14.82 -9.79
C GLY A 55 -15.93 13.50 -10.31
N ILE A 56 -16.67 12.78 -11.15
CA ILE A 56 -16.21 11.51 -11.74
C ILE A 56 -14.97 11.73 -12.61
N VAL A 57 -14.98 12.76 -13.45
CA VAL A 57 -13.82 13.10 -14.30
C VAL A 57 -12.59 13.42 -13.43
N GLY A 58 -12.77 14.13 -12.32
CA GLY A 58 -11.70 14.41 -11.36
C GLY A 58 -11.07 13.14 -10.76
N VAL A 59 -11.90 12.18 -10.34
CA VAL A 59 -11.40 10.90 -9.78
C VAL A 59 -10.68 10.07 -10.84
N LEU A 60 -11.26 9.96 -12.04
CA LEU A 60 -10.65 9.21 -13.14
C LEU A 60 -9.31 9.80 -13.58
N ALA A 61 -9.13 11.12 -13.48
CA ALA A 61 -7.86 11.78 -13.79
C ALA A 61 -6.72 11.39 -12.83
N VAL A 62 -7.02 11.12 -11.56
CA VAL A 62 -5.99 10.77 -10.54
C VAL A 62 -5.69 9.27 -10.52
N PHE A 63 -6.61 8.43 -11.00
CA PHE A 63 -6.52 6.98 -10.89
C PHE A 63 -5.23 6.37 -11.48
N PRO A 64 -4.76 6.74 -12.68
CA PRO A 64 -3.52 6.16 -13.24
C PRO A 64 -2.29 6.47 -12.38
N THR A 65 -2.20 7.69 -11.86
CA THR A 65 -1.09 8.12 -10.98
C THR A 65 -1.10 7.35 -9.67
N ALA A 66 -2.28 7.11 -9.09
CA ALA A 66 -2.43 6.31 -7.88
C ALA A 66 -1.94 4.86 -8.11
N LEU A 67 -2.29 4.25 -9.25
CA LEU A 67 -1.80 2.91 -9.61
C LEU A 67 -0.28 2.89 -9.76
N GLN A 68 0.29 3.83 -10.54
CA GLN A 68 1.73 3.89 -10.76
C GLN A 68 2.51 4.07 -9.45
N THR A 69 1.98 4.90 -8.54
CA THR A 69 2.56 5.12 -7.22
C THR A 69 2.49 3.84 -6.38
N GLY A 70 1.37 3.12 -6.41
CA GLY A 70 1.20 1.85 -5.72
C GLY A 70 2.20 0.79 -6.18
N HIS A 71 2.38 0.63 -7.50
CA HIS A 71 3.38 -0.27 -8.06
C HIS A 71 4.80 0.12 -7.64
N SER A 72 5.13 1.40 -7.72
CA SER A 72 6.47 1.89 -7.35
C SER A 72 6.77 1.66 -5.87
N ALA A 73 5.79 1.86 -4.98
CA ALA A 73 5.95 1.60 -3.54
C ALA A 73 6.11 0.11 -3.23
N GLN A 74 5.41 -0.76 -3.95
CA GLN A 74 5.58 -2.21 -3.84
C GLN A 74 6.98 -2.64 -4.29
N ASP A 75 7.45 -2.14 -5.42
CA ASP A 75 8.79 -2.42 -5.95
C ASP A 75 9.88 -1.94 -4.99
N GLU A 76 9.71 -0.77 -4.38
CA GLU A 76 10.65 -0.24 -3.39
C GLU A 76 10.73 -1.11 -2.14
N THR A 77 9.58 -1.53 -1.61
CA THR A 77 9.51 -2.43 -0.44
C THR A 77 10.19 -3.76 -0.73
N ARG A 78 9.96 -4.31 -1.93
CA ARG A 78 10.60 -5.57 -2.36
C ARG A 78 12.10 -5.40 -2.55
N ALA A 79 12.54 -4.32 -3.19
CA ALA A 79 13.95 -4.03 -3.37
C ALA A 79 14.69 -3.92 -2.03
N ALA A 80 14.08 -3.26 -1.04
CA ALA A 80 14.65 -3.16 0.30
C ALA A 80 14.74 -4.52 0.99
N HIS A 81 13.71 -5.35 0.88
CA HIS A 81 13.71 -6.71 1.43
C HIS A 81 14.79 -7.60 0.79
N ILE A 82 14.93 -7.56 -0.55
CA ILE A 82 15.98 -8.27 -1.29
C ILE A 82 17.37 -7.81 -0.83
N ALA A 83 17.60 -6.49 -0.76
CA ALA A 83 18.88 -5.95 -0.32
C ALA A 83 19.21 -6.38 1.12
N GLN A 84 18.22 -6.39 2.02
CA GLN A 84 18.39 -6.84 3.39
C GLN A 84 18.75 -8.33 3.48
N SER A 85 18.15 -9.19 2.63
CA SER A 85 18.50 -10.61 2.53
C SER A 85 19.95 -10.80 2.08
N VAL A 86 20.39 -10.05 1.07
CA VAL A 86 21.78 -10.05 0.59
C VAL A 86 22.72 -9.59 1.68
N PHE A 87 22.48 -8.43 2.32
CA PHE A 87 23.30 -7.95 3.41
C PHE A 87 23.31 -8.90 4.62
N GLY A 88 22.19 -9.53 4.95
CA GLY A 88 22.11 -10.53 6.00
C GLY A 88 23.06 -11.69 5.74
N SER A 89 23.11 -12.17 4.50
CA SER A 89 24.03 -13.23 4.08
C SER A 89 25.50 -12.78 4.16
N LEU A 90 25.79 -11.55 3.72
CA LEU A 90 27.15 -10.99 3.76
C LEU A 90 27.66 -10.81 5.19
N VAL A 91 26.86 -10.19 6.05
CA VAL A 91 27.23 -9.88 7.44
C VAL A 91 27.34 -11.15 8.29
N ALA A 92 26.49 -12.15 8.04
CA ALA A 92 26.56 -13.42 8.77
C ALA A 92 27.86 -14.19 8.50
N GLN A 93 28.46 -14.03 7.32
CA GLN A 93 29.66 -14.74 6.89
C GLN A 93 30.94 -13.91 7.01
N ALA A 94 30.84 -12.59 7.07
CA ALA A 94 31.99 -11.69 7.11
C ALA A 94 33.04 -12.04 8.19
N PRO A 95 32.67 -12.44 9.43
CA PRO A 95 33.68 -12.74 10.46
C PRO A 95 34.56 -13.95 10.17
N SER A 96 34.03 -14.97 9.50
CA SER A 96 34.72 -16.24 9.24
C SER A 96 35.17 -16.42 7.78
N GLN A 97 34.52 -15.74 6.84
CA GLN A 97 34.66 -15.97 5.39
C GLN A 97 34.79 -14.67 4.58
N PHE A 98 35.45 -13.64 5.12
CA PHE A 98 35.54 -12.32 4.48
C PHE A 98 36.03 -12.32 3.01
N SER A 99 36.87 -13.29 2.60
CA SER A 99 37.37 -13.40 1.22
C SER A 99 36.63 -14.42 0.35
N ASN A 100 35.60 -15.08 0.87
CA ASN A 100 34.87 -16.12 0.17
C ASN A 100 33.41 -16.16 0.63
N VAL A 101 32.74 -15.02 0.56
CA VAL A 101 31.35 -14.89 0.98
C VAL A 101 30.43 -15.47 -0.08
N GLN A 102 29.51 -16.32 0.36
CA GLN A 102 28.65 -17.13 -0.48
C GLN A 102 27.19 -16.74 -0.28
N ILE A 103 26.51 -16.30 -1.34
CA ILE A 103 25.07 -16.04 -1.27
C ILE A 103 24.34 -17.30 -1.70
N ARG A 104 23.44 -17.80 -0.85
CA ARG A 104 22.64 -18.99 -1.16
C ARG A 104 21.35 -18.56 -1.87
N LEU A 105 21.09 -19.19 -3.01
CA LEU A 105 19.91 -19.00 -3.82
C LEU A 105 18.76 -19.87 -3.28
N SER A 106 17.55 -19.58 -3.76
CA SER A 106 16.32 -20.20 -3.24
C SER A 106 16.15 -21.66 -3.69
N ASP A 107 16.85 -22.06 -4.75
CA ASP A 107 17.01 -23.46 -5.19
C ASP A 107 18.06 -24.24 -4.38
N GLY A 108 18.70 -23.59 -3.39
CA GLY A 108 19.76 -24.17 -2.57
C GLY A 108 21.14 -24.16 -3.23
N VAL A 109 21.26 -23.63 -4.45
CA VAL A 109 22.54 -23.41 -5.13
C VAL A 109 23.24 -22.21 -4.48
N THR A 110 24.57 -22.22 -4.51
CA THR A 110 25.36 -21.08 -4.03
C THR A 110 25.85 -20.27 -5.21
N LEU A 111 25.83 -18.95 -5.08
CA LEU A 111 26.36 -18.03 -6.08
C LEU A 111 27.79 -18.42 -6.47
N SER A 112 28.06 -18.43 -7.77
CA SER A 112 29.41 -18.57 -8.33
C SER A 112 29.63 -17.46 -9.36
N PRO A 113 30.69 -16.64 -9.22
CA PRO A 113 31.75 -16.73 -8.20
C PRO A 113 31.29 -16.23 -6.82
N SER A 114 31.99 -16.67 -5.77
CA SER A 114 31.85 -16.09 -4.43
C SER A 114 32.38 -14.65 -4.39
N ILE A 115 31.99 -13.91 -3.36
CA ILE A 115 32.31 -12.49 -3.19
C ILE A 115 33.52 -12.37 -2.26
N ASP A 116 34.60 -11.75 -2.74
CA ASP A 116 35.76 -11.39 -1.92
C ASP A 116 35.63 -9.93 -1.43
N LEU A 117 35.30 -9.75 -0.14
CA LEU A 117 35.14 -8.44 0.47
C LEU A 117 36.47 -7.74 0.79
N ARG A 118 37.62 -8.38 0.57
CA ARG A 118 38.93 -7.70 0.69
C ARG A 118 39.24 -6.81 -0.50
N THR A 119 38.49 -6.96 -1.58
CA THR A 119 38.75 -6.30 -2.86
C THR A 119 37.61 -5.38 -3.27
N THR A 120 37.93 -4.43 -4.13
CA THR A 120 36.93 -3.65 -4.87
C THR A 120 36.57 -4.43 -6.13
N LEU A 121 35.32 -4.87 -6.23
CA LEU A 121 34.82 -5.67 -7.36
C LEU A 121 34.31 -4.75 -8.46
N SER A 122 34.99 -4.82 -9.60
CA SER A 122 34.57 -4.23 -10.88
C SER A 122 35.10 -5.12 -12.01
N PRO A 123 34.26 -5.87 -12.74
CA PRO A 123 32.80 -5.76 -12.76
C PRO A 123 32.12 -6.35 -11.51
N ALA A 124 30.96 -5.80 -11.21
CA ALA A 124 30.11 -6.22 -10.10
C ALA A 124 29.52 -7.62 -10.31
N VAL A 125 29.17 -8.28 -9.21
CA VAL A 125 28.51 -9.59 -9.24
C VAL A 125 27.01 -9.38 -9.45
N THR A 126 26.43 -10.06 -10.43
CA THR A 126 25.00 -9.97 -10.74
C THR A 126 24.26 -11.22 -10.26
N LEU A 127 23.17 -11.00 -9.53
CA LEU A 127 22.18 -12.00 -9.17
C LEU A 127 20.82 -11.59 -9.70
N TYR A 128 19.86 -12.50 -9.59
CA TYR A 128 18.48 -12.23 -9.96
C TYR A 128 17.54 -12.57 -8.82
N ALA A 129 16.36 -11.96 -8.82
CA ALA A 129 15.26 -12.36 -7.96
C ALA A 129 13.93 -12.42 -8.72
N ASP A 130 13.06 -13.31 -8.28
CA ASP A 130 11.69 -13.41 -8.77
C ASP A 130 10.77 -12.33 -8.16
N ASN A 131 9.48 -12.39 -8.47
CA ASN A 131 8.48 -11.44 -7.98
C ASN A 131 8.24 -11.51 -6.46
N ASP A 132 8.60 -12.63 -5.83
CA ASP A 132 8.52 -12.84 -4.39
C ASP A 132 9.80 -12.40 -3.66
N GLY A 133 10.80 -11.90 -4.40
CA GLY A 133 12.09 -11.48 -3.86
C GLY A 133 13.02 -12.66 -3.53
N LYS A 134 12.73 -13.86 -4.04
CA LYS A 134 13.58 -15.04 -3.88
C LYS A 134 14.72 -14.99 -4.88
N LEU A 135 15.95 -15.14 -4.37
CA LEU A 135 17.17 -15.15 -5.18
C LEU A 135 17.18 -16.35 -6.13
N THR A 136 17.53 -16.12 -7.40
CA THR A 136 17.61 -17.10 -8.49
C THR A 136 18.82 -16.80 -9.39
N ASN A 137 19.27 -17.82 -10.14
CA ASN A 137 20.37 -17.68 -11.10
C ASN A 137 19.87 -17.48 -12.54
N SER A 138 18.54 -17.46 -12.74
CA SER A 138 17.92 -17.38 -14.06
C SER A 138 17.48 -15.95 -14.37
N ALA A 139 18.19 -15.28 -15.28
CA ALA A 139 17.77 -13.99 -15.81
C ALA A 139 16.41 -14.09 -16.55
N ALA A 140 16.16 -15.21 -17.23
CA ALA A 140 14.99 -15.39 -18.09
C ALA A 140 13.66 -15.25 -17.35
N THR A 141 13.63 -15.64 -16.07
CA THR A 141 12.45 -15.60 -15.20
C THR A 141 12.53 -14.52 -14.13
N ALA A 142 13.59 -13.70 -14.16
CA ALA A 142 13.83 -12.68 -13.15
C ALA A 142 12.88 -11.50 -13.28
N THR A 143 12.35 -11.03 -12.15
CA THR A 143 11.67 -9.73 -12.07
C THR A 143 12.67 -8.63 -11.73
N TYR A 144 13.61 -8.92 -10.81
CA TYR A 144 14.62 -7.98 -10.35
C TYR A 144 16.03 -8.45 -10.72
N ALA A 145 16.85 -7.53 -11.20
CA ALA A 145 18.30 -7.72 -11.34
C ALA A 145 18.99 -7.09 -10.13
N ILE A 146 19.95 -7.80 -9.56
CA ILE A 146 20.68 -7.37 -8.37
C ILE A 146 22.14 -7.29 -8.76
N THR A 147 22.78 -6.15 -8.50
CA THR A 147 24.19 -5.95 -8.81
C THR A 147 24.92 -5.52 -7.54
N ILE A 148 25.96 -6.26 -7.17
CA ILE A 148 26.72 -6.05 -5.94
C ILE A 148 28.08 -5.45 -6.29
N TYR A 149 28.30 -4.22 -5.84
CA TYR A 149 29.59 -3.54 -5.90
C TYR A 149 30.23 -3.60 -4.52
N THR A 150 31.54 -3.80 -4.48
CA THR A 150 32.33 -3.73 -3.25
C THR A 150 33.37 -2.63 -3.39
N ASN A 151 33.67 -1.94 -2.30
CA ASN A 151 34.69 -0.91 -2.23
C ASN A 151 35.45 -1.05 -0.91
N ASN A 152 36.71 -1.47 -0.98
CA ASN A 152 37.56 -1.67 0.19
C ASN A 152 38.24 -0.38 0.69
N ALA A 153 38.07 0.75 -0.01
CA ALA A 153 38.53 2.06 0.44
C ALA A 153 37.50 2.73 1.37
N VAL A 154 37.30 2.15 2.56
CA VAL A 154 36.34 2.66 3.56
C VAL A 154 37.01 3.70 4.46
N PRO A 155 36.49 4.93 4.57
CA PRO A 155 37.02 5.93 5.49
C PRO A 155 37.04 5.42 6.94
N GLY A 156 38.17 5.62 7.63
CA GLY A 156 38.37 5.12 9.01
C GLY A 156 38.92 3.70 9.11
N PHE A 157 39.06 2.98 7.99
CA PHE A 157 39.71 1.67 7.92
C PHE A 157 40.96 1.75 7.05
N THR A 158 42.12 1.40 7.61
CA THR A 158 43.41 1.45 6.89
C THR A 158 43.80 0.10 6.30
N ASP A 159 43.23 -0.99 6.81
CA ASP A 159 43.41 -2.34 6.28
C ASP A 159 42.24 -2.70 5.34
N PRO A 160 42.48 -2.88 4.03
CA PRO A 160 41.43 -3.24 3.07
C PRO A 160 40.80 -4.62 3.34
N ALA A 161 41.41 -5.45 4.19
CA ALA A 161 40.85 -6.74 4.60
C ALA A 161 39.99 -6.67 5.87
N SER A 162 39.83 -5.50 6.48
CA SER A 162 39.08 -5.31 7.72
C SER A 162 37.63 -4.85 7.51
N ALA A 163 37.36 -4.06 6.47
CA ALA A 163 36.01 -3.59 6.14
C ALA A 163 35.84 -3.31 4.64
N ASN A 164 34.59 -3.35 4.18
CA ASN A 164 34.22 -3.06 2.80
C ASN A 164 32.87 -2.32 2.75
N ALA A 165 32.79 -1.27 1.94
CA ALA A 165 31.53 -0.61 1.61
C ALA A 165 30.87 -1.37 0.45
N VAL A 166 29.81 -2.12 0.79
CA VAL A 166 29.05 -2.90 -0.18
C VAL A 166 27.85 -2.10 -0.63
N THR A 167 27.72 -1.94 -1.95
CA THR A 167 26.53 -1.36 -2.59
C THR A 167 25.75 -2.46 -3.28
N VAL A 168 24.50 -2.68 -2.84
CA VAL A 168 23.55 -3.57 -3.48
C VAL A 168 22.59 -2.72 -4.29
N ARG A 169 22.71 -2.79 -5.62
CA ARG A 169 21.76 -2.20 -6.56
C ARG A 169 20.68 -3.22 -6.87
N VAL A 170 19.41 -2.86 -6.67
CA VAL A 170 18.27 -3.65 -7.12
C VAL A 170 17.56 -2.89 -8.23
N ALA A 171 17.44 -3.50 -9.40
CA ALA A 171 16.90 -2.90 -10.61
C ALA A 171 15.72 -3.70 -11.17
N TRP A 172 14.73 -3.00 -11.72
CA TRP A 172 13.59 -3.61 -12.41
C TRP A 172 13.20 -2.79 -13.66
N PRO A 173 12.62 -3.45 -14.68
CA PRO A 173 12.52 -4.90 -14.83
C PRO A 173 13.90 -5.51 -15.19
N ALA A 174 14.20 -6.70 -14.67
CA ALA A 174 15.53 -7.33 -14.74
C ALA A 174 16.12 -7.44 -16.15
N ASN A 175 15.26 -7.68 -17.16
CA ASN A 175 15.67 -7.94 -18.54
C ASN A 175 15.58 -6.72 -19.45
N ALA A 176 15.18 -5.55 -18.94
CA ALA A 176 15.26 -4.32 -19.73
C ALA A 176 16.71 -3.87 -19.89
N PRO A 177 17.07 -3.17 -20.98
CA PRO A 177 18.35 -2.47 -21.09
C PRO A 177 18.55 -1.53 -19.89
N ALA A 178 19.79 -1.36 -19.43
CA ALA A 178 20.10 -0.57 -18.22
C ALA A 178 19.53 0.87 -18.24
N ALA A 179 19.43 1.49 -19.42
CA ALA A 179 18.85 2.83 -19.58
C ALA A 179 17.33 2.89 -19.29
N ASN A 180 16.65 1.75 -19.36
CA ASN A 180 15.20 1.62 -19.15
C ASN A 180 14.86 0.92 -17.83
N GLN A 181 15.88 0.64 -17.00
CA GLN A 181 15.68 0.06 -15.68
C GLN A 181 15.51 1.18 -14.65
N THR A 182 14.54 1.01 -13.76
CA THR A 182 14.49 1.76 -12.51
C THR A 182 15.29 1.00 -11.46
N PHE A 183 16.08 1.69 -10.64
CA PHE A 183 16.89 1.02 -9.61
C PHE A 183 16.86 1.74 -8.27
N ARG A 184 17.28 1.01 -7.24
CA ARG A 184 17.54 1.49 -5.88
C ARG A 184 18.88 0.96 -5.43
N ASP A 185 19.70 1.84 -4.89
CA ASP A 185 21.01 1.51 -4.35
C ASP A 185 20.95 1.53 -2.82
N TYR A 186 21.39 0.44 -2.21
CA TYR A 186 21.53 0.32 -0.77
C TYR A 186 22.99 0.13 -0.44
N VAL A 187 23.53 0.94 0.47
CA VAL A 187 24.95 0.92 0.83
C VAL A 187 25.09 0.55 2.29
N ARG A 188 25.98 -0.39 2.59
CA ARG A 188 26.31 -0.78 3.96
C ARG A 188 27.80 -1.09 4.08
N ILE A 189 28.39 -0.65 5.19
CA ILE A 189 29.74 -1.08 5.57
C ILE A 189 29.64 -2.45 6.23
N VAL A 190 30.40 -3.41 5.71
CA VAL A 190 30.54 -4.76 6.25
C VAL A 190 31.96 -4.88 6.82
N SER A 191 32.05 -5.16 8.11
CA SER A 191 33.30 -5.37 8.83
C SER A 191 33.54 -6.86 9.06
N LYS A 192 34.80 -7.26 9.11
CA LYS A 192 35.22 -8.59 9.56
C LYS A 192 35.06 -8.77 11.08
N TYR A 193 35.19 -7.69 11.84
CA TYR A 193 35.11 -7.67 13.31
C TYR A 193 33.78 -7.14 13.80
#